data_AF-A0A9P6GTG0-F1
#
_entry.id   AF-A0A9P6GTG0-F1
#
_cell.length_a   1.000
_cell.length_b   1.000
_cell.length_c   1.000
_cell.angle_alpha   90.00
_cell.angle_beta   90.00
_cell.angle_gamma   90.00
#
_symmetry.space_group_name_H-M   'P 1'
#
loop_
_entity.id
_entity.type
_entity.pdbx_description
1 polymer ?
#
loop_
_entity_poly.entity_id
_entity_poly.type
_entity_poly.pdbx_seq_one_letter_code
_entity_poly.pdbx_strand_id
1 'polypeptide(L)'
;MGVPAWKNSHLLSLPKELRLEIWKWTLSDPSVPDLVVNIGRDKKIARRDSATGAIIPRVKAWLEPGRNRSISLQLLRTNKFIYEEALPLLYNAVRFVPADHQGIFPLFLDSLSPYARSFIRHIKLHVSRKIYDLDLFGASSDPLFHWAITCAQIAKLEGQLRNVEIEGIWFESQMVNEKTKCSILFPLCKIKTKKVFGPNNDDGMERLLLHASRELAHKADLRKTRALLTELKDAAAKDRGKADPVEEGQERGTLEEPVEQRMHQNSDMGPYRYSFPITSDDTILRDLCTVAGIQVFEKELEEHIGPVSAQSCVDDAATLADDWECYSSNASTPTDRPPSYMSRWSTDSWTDVASTIAEAYDLDKDGEVAK
;
A
#
# COMPACT_ATOMS: atom_id res chain seq x y z
N MET A 1 -31.82 16.90 46.18
CA MET A 1 -30.37 17.20 46.16
C MET A 1 -30.03 17.59 44.73
N GLY A 2 -29.51 18.80 44.50
CA GLY A 2 -29.14 19.23 43.15
C GLY A 2 -27.84 18.56 42.72
N VAL A 3 -27.82 17.98 41.52
CA VAL A 3 -26.56 17.52 40.91
C VAL A 3 -25.67 18.75 40.69
N PRO A 4 -24.43 18.79 41.21
CA PRO A 4 -23.56 19.93 41.00
C PRO A 4 -23.31 20.06 39.50
N ALA A 5 -23.68 21.21 38.92
CA ALA A 5 -23.43 21.48 37.51
C ALA A 5 -21.93 21.34 37.24
N TRP A 6 -21.56 20.39 36.39
CA TRP A 6 -20.16 20.18 36.00
C TRP A 6 -19.71 21.44 35.26
N LYS A 7 -18.89 22.26 35.93
CA LYS A 7 -18.32 23.47 35.32
C LYS A 7 -17.57 23.03 34.06
N ASN A 8 -17.92 23.64 32.93
CA ASN A 8 -17.31 23.40 31.62
C ASN A 8 -15.80 23.22 31.77
N SER A 9 -15.25 22.11 31.26
CA SER A 9 -13.85 21.78 31.50
C SER A 9 -12.97 22.95 31.03
N HIS A 10 -12.22 23.55 31.96
CA HIS A 10 -11.50 24.81 31.71
C HIS A 10 -10.57 24.74 30.49
N LEU A 11 -10.07 23.54 30.17
CA LEU A 11 -9.25 23.27 29.00
C LEU A 11 -10.00 23.45 27.67
N LEU A 12 -11.24 22.96 27.54
CA LEU A 12 -12.04 23.08 26.30
C LEU A 12 -12.65 24.48 26.12
N SER A 13 -12.77 25.28 27.19
CA SER A 13 -13.16 26.69 27.08
C SER A 13 -12.04 27.61 26.60
N LEU A 14 -10.81 27.11 26.41
CA LEU A 14 -9.72 27.92 25.86
C LEU A 14 -9.87 28.13 24.34
N PRO A 15 -9.41 29.28 23.80
CA PRO A 15 -9.20 29.47 22.36
C PRO A 15 -8.46 28.30 21.71
N LYS A 16 -8.83 27.97 20.47
CA LYS A 16 -8.31 26.81 19.74
C LYS A 16 -6.79 26.84 19.60
N GLU A 17 -6.23 28.03 19.45
CA GLU A 17 -4.81 28.31 19.27
C GLU A 17 -4.02 27.86 20.51
N LEU A 18 -4.50 28.22 21.71
CA LEU A 18 -3.91 27.80 22.98
C LEU A 18 -4.07 26.29 23.22
N ARG A 19 -5.22 25.71 22.83
CA ARG A 19 -5.43 24.25 22.92
C ARG A 19 -4.44 23.50 22.02
N LEU A 20 -4.27 23.93 20.76
CA LEU A 20 -3.28 23.38 19.84
C LEU A 20 -1.83 23.54 20.35
N GLU A 21 -1.49 24.63 21.02
CA GLU A 21 -0.17 24.79 21.65
C GLU A 21 0.02 23.81 22.82
N ILE A 22 -0.99 23.65 23.69
CA ILE A 22 -0.98 22.63 24.76
C ILE A 22 -0.85 21.22 24.17
N TRP A 23 -1.58 20.90 23.10
CA TRP A 23 -1.47 19.62 22.40
C TRP A 23 -0.07 19.43 21.80
N LYS A 24 0.50 20.45 21.17
CA LYS A 24 1.88 20.39 20.65
C LYS A 24 2.87 20.04 21.75
N TRP A 25 2.80 20.67 22.93
CA TRP A 25 3.68 20.40 24.06
C TRP A 25 3.43 19.07 24.78
N THR A 26 2.19 18.60 24.85
CA THR A 26 1.84 17.34 25.54
C THR A 26 2.02 16.10 24.67
N LEU A 27 1.91 16.26 23.34
CA LEU A 27 1.95 15.16 22.38
C LEU A 27 3.28 15.05 21.64
N SER A 28 4.00 16.14 21.40
CA SER A 28 5.35 16.09 20.82
C SER A 28 6.39 15.81 21.91
N ASP A 29 7.45 15.08 21.59
CA ASP A 29 8.63 14.99 22.43
C ASP A 29 9.73 15.86 21.80
N PRO A 30 10.06 17.06 22.34
CA PRO A 30 11.05 17.94 21.72
C PRO A 30 12.47 17.36 21.77
N SER A 31 12.72 16.29 22.52
CA SER A 31 14.00 15.55 22.47
C SER A 31 14.09 14.59 21.27
N VAL A 32 12.97 14.32 20.58
CA VAL A 32 12.86 13.43 19.41
C VAL A 32 12.16 14.18 18.27
N PRO A 33 12.89 15.02 17.51
CA PRO A 33 12.30 15.79 16.42
C PRO A 33 11.90 14.92 15.22
N ASP A 34 12.62 13.83 14.97
CA ASP A 34 12.42 12.93 13.84
C ASP A 34 11.82 11.60 14.29
N LEU A 35 10.53 11.63 14.64
CA LEU A 35 9.81 10.43 15.08
C LEU A 35 9.40 9.57 13.88
N VAL A 36 9.85 8.31 13.87
CA VAL A 36 9.53 7.33 12.82
C VAL A 36 8.53 6.30 13.36
N VAL A 37 7.46 6.04 12.61
CA VAL A 37 6.57 4.88 12.82
C VAL A 37 6.99 3.79 11.85
N ASN A 38 7.70 2.79 12.34
CA ASN A 38 7.98 1.57 11.60
C ASN A 38 6.74 0.67 11.57
N ILE A 39 6.42 0.13 10.41
CA ILE A 39 5.27 -0.74 10.13
C ILE A 39 5.81 -2.05 9.57
N GLY A 40 5.57 -3.16 10.26
CA GLY A 40 6.01 -4.48 9.83
C GLY A 40 5.03 -5.58 10.24
N ARG A 41 5.38 -6.83 9.97
CA ARG A 41 4.60 -8.00 10.43
C ARG A 41 5.00 -8.41 11.85
N ASP A 42 4.04 -8.81 12.67
CA ASP A 42 4.34 -9.46 13.94
C ASP A 42 4.82 -10.90 13.74
N LYS A 43 6.14 -11.10 13.84
CA LYS A 43 6.79 -12.41 13.75
C LYS A 43 6.43 -13.36 14.90
N LYS A 44 5.91 -12.86 16.04
CA LYS A 44 5.61 -13.68 17.23
C LYS A 44 4.28 -14.46 17.13
N ILE A 45 3.38 -14.07 16.22
CA ILE A 45 1.99 -14.56 16.16
C ILE A 45 1.64 -15.16 14.78
N ALA A 46 2.60 -15.85 14.15
CA ALA A 46 2.30 -16.82 13.09
C ALA A 46 1.73 -18.14 13.69
N ARG A 47 0.75 -18.02 14.61
CA ARG A 47 -0.03 -19.18 15.07
C ARG A 47 -1.04 -19.50 13.97
N ARG A 48 -1.04 -20.76 13.52
CA ARG A 48 -2.14 -21.28 12.70
C ARG A 48 -3.36 -21.43 13.62
N ASP A 49 -4.35 -20.57 13.45
CA ASP A 49 -5.61 -20.65 14.22
C ASP A 49 -6.41 -21.93 13.87
N SER A 50 -6.10 -22.58 12.75
CA SER A 50 -6.44 -23.99 12.48
C SER A 50 -5.40 -24.65 11.57
N ALA A 51 -5.31 -25.99 11.55
CA ALA A 51 -4.30 -26.73 10.78
C ALA A 51 -4.27 -26.39 9.27
N THR A 52 -5.43 -26.00 8.73
CA THR A 52 -5.71 -25.61 7.33
C THR A 52 -6.01 -24.10 7.16
N GLY A 53 -6.00 -23.30 8.23
CA GLY A 53 -6.36 -21.89 8.18
C GLY A 53 -5.35 -21.03 7.42
N ALA A 54 -5.85 -20.05 6.68
CA ALA A 54 -5.01 -19.03 6.05
C ALA A 54 -4.27 -18.23 7.13
N ILE A 55 -2.95 -18.04 6.94
CA ILE A 55 -2.14 -17.24 7.87
C ILE A 55 -2.43 -15.76 7.58
N ILE A 56 -3.26 -15.14 8.41
CA ILE A 56 -3.54 -13.70 8.33
C ILE A 56 -2.32 -12.97 8.92
N PRO A 57 -1.58 -12.16 8.13
CA PRO A 57 -0.42 -11.44 8.63
C PRO A 57 -0.87 -10.30 9.55
N ARG A 58 -0.51 -10.37 10.83
CA ARG A 58 -0.79 -9.29 11.79
C ARG A 58 0.18 -8.13 11.59
N VAL A 59 -0.38 -6.93 11.44
CA VAL A 59 0.37 -5.66 11.41
C VAL A 59 0.92 -5.35 12.80
N LYS A 60 2.15 -4.87 12.86
CA LYS A 60 2.76 -4.28 14.06
C LYS A 60 3.40 -2.95 13.72
N ALA A 61 3.01 -1.91 14.44
CA ALA A 61 3.66 -0.61 14.41
C ALA A 61 4.57 -0.43 15.64
N TRP A 62 5.71 0.26 15.48
CA TRP A 62 6.56 0.68 16.60
C TRP A 62 7.25 2.02 16.31
N LEU A 63 7.59 2.75 17.38
CA LEU A 63 8.23 4.06 17.30
C LEU A 63 9.76 3.96 17.35
N GLU A 64 10.43 4.76 16.55
CA GLU A 64 11.89 4.89 16.53
C GLU A 64 12.30 6.37 16.35
N PRO A 65 13.23 6.90 17.17
CA PRO A 65 13.68 6.33 18.43
C PRO A 65 12.52 6.20 19.42
N GLY A 66 12.67 5.29 20.40
CA GLY A 66 11.67 5.12 21.45
C GLY A 66 11.48 6.41 22.25
N ARG A 67 10.23 6.87 22.41
CA ARG A 67 9.93 8.06 23.21
C ARG A 67 10.27 7.81 24.68
N ASN A 68 10.90 8.79 25.31
CA ASN A 68 11.20 8.77 26.75
C ASN A 68 9.92 8.79 27.61
N ARG A 69 8.81 9.29 27.05
CA ARG A 69 7.48 9.30 27.67
C ARG A 69 6.42 8.80 26.70
N SER A 70 5.63 7.82 27.15
CA SER A 70 4.43 7.37 26.45
C SER A 70 3.41 8.50 26.35
N ILE A 71 2.81 8.70 25.18
CA ILE A 71 1.60 9.53 25.06
C ILE A 71 0.51 8.86 25.91
N SER A 72 -0.16 9.63 26.79
CA SER A 72 -1.33 9.13 27.49
C SER A 72 -2.47 8.95 26.48
N LEU A 73 -2.66 7.71 26.00
CA LEU A 73 -3.78 7.37 25.10
C LEU A 73 -5.14 7.69 25.74
N GLN A 74 -5.23 7.73 27.07
CA GLN A 74 -6.44 8.14 27.79
C GLN A 74 -6.82 9.60 27.49
N LEU A 75 -5.84 10.50 27.31
CA LEU A 75 -6.11 11.90 26.95
C LEU A 75 -6.82 12.01 25.59
N LEU A 76 -6.30 11.29 24.59
CA LEU A 76 -6.90 11.23 23.24
C LEU A 76 -8.30 10.61 23.24
N ARG A 77 -8.59 9.73 24.22
CA ARG A 77 -9.90 9.07 24.39
C ARG A 77 -10.90 9.89 25.21
N THR A 78 -10.45 10.95 25.89
CA THR A 78 -11.31 11.71 26.80
C THR A 78 -12.38 12.51 26.06
N ASN A 79 -12.12 12.97 24.83
CA ASN A 79 -13.06 13.80 24.08
C ASN A 79 -12.75 13.85 22.57
N LYS A 80 -13.79 13.85 21.72
CA LYS A 80 -13.70 14.00 20.24
C LYS A 80 -12.90 15.22 19.80
N PHE A 81 -13.14 16.40 20.40
CA PHE A 81 -12.42 17.64 20.05
C PHE A 81 -10.93 17.55 20.37
N ILE A 82 -10.55 16.84 21.45
CA ILE A 82 -9.13 16.60 21.77
C ILE A 82 -8.53 15.72 20.68
N TYR A 83 -9.21 14.63 20.28
CA TYR A 83 -8.75 13.75 19.21
C TYR A 83 -8.57 14.48 17.87
N GLU A 84 -9.57 15.24 17.41
CA GLU A 84 -9.56 15.97 16.14
C GLU A 84 -8.48 17.07 16.07
N GLU A 85 -8.12 17.68 17.20
CA GLU A 85 -7.05 18.68 17.25
C GLU A 85 -5.66 18.07 17.48
N ALA A 86 -5.59 16.94 18.19
CA ALA A 86 -4.36 16.22 18.49
C ALA A 86 -3.82 15.44 17.29
N LEU A 87 -4.70 14.77 16.54
CA LEU A 87 -4.31 13.83 15.49
C LEU A 87 -3.51 14.50 14.36
N PRO A 88 -3.87 15.70 13.85
CA PRO A 88 -3.07 16.38 12.83
C PRO A 88 -1.66 16.72 13.33
N LEU A 89 -1.52 17.10 14.60
CA LEU A 89 -0.23 17.44 15.22
C LEU A 89 0.66 16.19 15.37
N LEU A 90 0.07 15.09 15.85
CA LEU A 90 0.74 13.79 15.98
C LEU A 90 1.27 13.27 14.65
N TYR A 91 0.46 13.31 13.59
CA TYR A 91 0.83 12.77 12.29
C TYR A 91 1.75 13.70 11.47
N ASN A 92 1.63 15.02 11.62
CA ASN A 92 2.46 15.98 10.88
C ASN A 92 3.96 15.91 11.24
N ALA A 93 4.30 15.44 12.44
CA ALA A 93 5.69 15.28 12.90
C ALA A 93 6.27 13.87 12.65
N VAL A 94 5.47 12.93 12.12
CA VAL A 94 5.83 11.51 12.02
C VAL A 94 6.14 11.09 10.59
N ARG A 95 7.23 10.34 10.41
CA ARG A 95 7.56 9.65 9.15
C ARG A 95 7.11 8.19 9.24
N PHE A 96 6.28 7.73 8.32
CA PHE A 96 5.81 6.34 8.29
C PHE A 96 6.73 5.48 7.42
N VAL A 97 7.28 4.40 7.98
CA VAL A 97 8.21 3.47 7.33
C VAL A 97 7.56 2.11 7.17
N PRO A 98 7.22 1.65 5.94
CA PRO A 98 6.90 0.25 5.69
C PRO A 98 8.20 -0.58 5.75
N ALA A 99 8.54 -1.07 6.94
CA ALA A 99 9.72 -1.89 7.21
C ALA A 99 9.64 -3.30 6.58
N ASP A 100 8.45 -3.70 6.11
CA ASP A 100 8.22 -4.91 5.33
C ASP A 100 7.47 -4.57 4.03
N HIS A 101 8.11 -4.82 2.88
CA HIS A 101 7.55 -4.56 1.55
C HIS A 101 6.54 -5.60 1.08
N GLN A 102 6.34 -6.70 1.83
CA GLN A 102 5.46 -7.80 1.43
C GLN A 102 3.97 -7.49 1.63
N GLY A 103 3.53 -6.29 1.24
CA GLY A 103 2.13 -5.88 1.27
C GLY A 103 1.51 -5.74 2.65
N ILE A 104 2.30 -5.46 3.71
CA ILE A 104 1.74 -5.15 5.04
C ILE A 104 1.17 -3.73 5.12
N PHE A 105 1.63 -2.83 4.24
CA PHE A 105 1.28 -1.40 4.29
C PHE A 105 -0.21 -1.11 4.04
N PRO A 106 -0.92 -1.76 3.09
CA PRO A 106 -2.37 -1.59 2.96
C PRO A 106 -3.11 -2.07 4.20
N LEU A 107 -2.73 -3.23 4.76
CA LEU A 107 -3.36 -3.76 5.99
C LEU A 107 -3.19 -2.78 7.17
N PHE A 108 -2.07 -2.06 7.23
CA PHE A 108 -1.90 -0.95 8.16
C PHE A 108 -2.84 0.21 7.84
N LEU A 109 -2.86 0.70 6.59
CA LEU A 109 -3.74 1.79 6.18
C LEU A 109 -5.22 1.48 6.42
N ASP A 110 -5.64 0.23 6.20
CA ASP A 110 -7.00 -0.28 6.38
C ASP A 110 -7.37 -0.50 7.85
N SER A 111 -6.38 -0.64 8.75
CA SER A 111 -6.57 -0.50 10.21
C SER A 111 -6.62 0.95 10.70
N LEU A 112 -6.49 1.94 9.81
CA LEU A 112 -6.64 3.37 10.14
C LEU A 112 -7.94 3.92 9.57
N SER A 113 -8.64 4.70 10.41
CA SER A 113 -9.82 5.45 9.99
C SER A 113 -9.50 6.40 8.83
N PRO A 114 -10.47 6.69 7.94
CA PRO A 114 -10.25 7.59 6.80
C PRO A 114 -9.71 8.97 7.22
N TYR A 115 -10.15 9.46 8.38
CA TYR A 115 -9.67 10.70 8.98
C TYR A 115 -8.18 10.61 9.35
N ALA A 116 -7.77 9.58 10.09
CA ALA A 116 -6.37 9.37 10.46
C ALA A 116 -5.46 9.19 9.23
N ARG A 117 -5.92 8.40 8.24
CA ARG A 117 -5.24 8.16 6.97
C ARG A 117 -4.91 9.47 6.25
N SER A 118 -5.85 10.43 6.25
CA SER A 118 -5.70 11.74 5.60
C SER A 118 -4.59 12.64 6.19
N PHE A 119 -4.09 12.34 7.39
CA PHE A 119 -2.97 13.06 8.00
C PHE A 119 -1.60 12.43 7.76
N ILE A 120 -1.52 11.28 7.08
CA ILE A 120 -0.23 10.73 6.66
C ILE A 120 0.38 11.67 5.61
N ARG A 121 1.36 12.48 6.01
CA ARG A 121 2.03 13.48 5.13
C ARG A 121 3.44 13.08 4.71
N HIS A 122 4.09 12.21 5.47
CA HIS A 122 5.51 11.89 5.32
C HIS A 122 5.69 10.37 5.36
N ILE A 123 6.17 9.80 4.26
CA ILE A 123 6.54 8.38 4.17
C ILE A 123 8.03 8.28 3.90
N LYS A 124 8.67 7.29 4.52
CA LYS A 124 10.09 6.98 4.32
C LYS A 124 10.25 5.54 3.85
N LEU A 125 10.79 5.37 2.66
CA LEU A 125 11.02 4.09 2.00
C LEU A 125 12.47 3.65 2.17
N HIS A 126 12.71 2.43 2.64
CA HIS A 126 14.05 1.85 2.72
C HIS A 126 14.24 0.78 1.65
N VAL A 127 15.09 1.03 0.65
CA VAL A 127 15.44 0.01 -0.35
C VAL A 127 16.17 -1.13 0.36
N SER A 128 15.53 -2.31 0.40
CA SER A 128 16.01 -3.45 1.19
C SER A 128 17.37 -3.94 0.70
N ARG A 129 18.32 -4.18 1.62
CA ARG A 129 19.66 -4.70 1.29
C ARG A 129 19.62 -5.99 0.47
N LYS A 130 18.58 -6.81 0.67
CA LYS A 130 18.32 -8.06 -0.09
C LYS A 130 18.18 -7.86 -1.60
N ILE A 131 17.85 -6.65 -2.06
CA ILE A 131 17.79 -6.32 -3.49
C ILE A 131 19.20 -6.34 -4.11
N TYR A 132 20.25 -6.08 -3.33
CA TYR A 132 21.64 -6.08 -3.79
C TYR A 132 22.26 -7.48 -3.80
N ASP A 133 21.76 -8.38 -2.94
CA ASP A 133 22.20 -9.77 -2.87
C ASP A 133 21.67 -10.64 -4.03
N LEU A 134 20.72 -10.11 -4.83
CA LEU A 134 20.12 -10.81 -5.99
C LEU A 134 21.18 -11.26 -7.01
N ASP A 135 22.09 -10.35 -7.37
CA ASP A 135 23.12 -10.57 -8.40
C ASP A 135 24.20 -11.57 -7.93
N LEU A 136 24.38 -11.76 -6.61
CA LEU A 136 25.42 -12.62 -6.03
C LEU A 136 24.99 -14.09 -5.84
N PHE A 137 23.72 -14.32 -5.52
CA PHE A 137 23.22 -15.64 -5.12
C PHE A 137 22.10 -16.20 -6.03
N GLY A 138 21.75 -15.51 -7.12
CA GLY A 138 20.66 -15.92 -8.01
C GLY A 138 19.31 -15.99 -7.31
N ALA A 139 19.12 -15.19 -6.26
CA ALA A 139 17.93 -15.22 -5.42
C ALA A 139 16.68 -14.74 -6.19
N SER A 140 15.49 -15.13 -5.70
CA SER A 140 14.22 -14.84 -6.36
C SER A 140 13.98 -13.33 -6.51
N SER A 141 13.35 -12.92 -7.61
CA SER A 141 12.97 -11.51 -7.92
C SER A 141 11.93 -10.90 -6.97
N ASP A 142 11.58 -11.62 -5.90
CA ASP A 142 10.58 -11.30 -4.89
C ASP A 142 10.78 -9.92 -4.21
N PRO A 143 12.01 -9.49 -3.83
CA PRO A 143 12.22 -8.19 -3.19
C PRO A 143 11.90 -6.99 -4.10
N LEU A 144 12.17 -7.11 -5.41
CA LEU A 144 11.88 -6.05 -6.39
C LEU A 144 10.38 -5.99 -6.74
N PHE A 145 9.71 -7.14 -6.80
CA PHE A 145 8.26 -7.21 -6.95
C PHE A 145 7.54 -6.56 -5.76
N HIS A 146 7.93 -6.91 -4.54
CA HIS A 146 7.40 -6.32 -3.32
C HIS A 146 7.71 -4.82 -3.17
N TRP A 147 8.90 -4.38 -3.59
CA TRP A 147 9.22 -2.95 -3.73
C TRP A 147 8.26 -2.23 -4.67
N ALA A 148 8.00 -2.79 -5.86
CA ALA A 148 7.09 -2.20 -6.84
C ALA A 148 5.65 -2.12 -6.33
N ILE A 149 5.18 -3.16 -5.63
CA ILE A 149 3.88 -3.17 -4.95
C ILE A 149 3.80 -2.05 -3.89
N THR A 150 4.82 -1.93 -3.04
CA THR A 150 4.85 -0.90 -1.98
C THR A 150 4.81 0.50 -2.56
N CYS A 151 5.56 0.76 -3.64
CA CYS A 151 5.53 2.04 -4.35
C CYS A 151 4.15 2.34 -4.96
N ALA A 152 3.49 1.34 -5.58
CA ALA A 152 2.15 1.49 -6.13
C ALA A 152 1.09 1.77 -5.03
N GLN A 153 1.25 1.18 -3.84
CA GLN A 153 0.38 1.44 -2.68
C GLN A 153 0.55 2.86 -2.15
N ILE A 154 1.79 3.37 -2.12
CA ILE A 154 2.09 4.75 -1.73
C ILE A 154 1.58 5.75 -2.78
N ALA A 155 1.65 5.41 -4.07
CA ALA A 155 1.09 6.24 -5.14
C ALA A 155 -0.44 6.44 -4.99
N LYS A 156 -1.17 5.50 -4.37
CA LYS A 156 -2.61 5.68 -4.06
C LYS A 156 -2.91 6.74 -3.00
N LEU A 157 -1.90 7.25 -2.29
CA LEU A 157 -2.02 8.37 -1.33
C LEU A 157 -1.74 9.73 -1.98
N GLU A 158 -1.94 9.84 -3.30
CA GLU A 158 -1.80 11.07 -4.08
C GLU A 158 -2.64 12.22 -3.47
N GLY A 159 -2.09 13.44 -3.51
CA GLY A 159 -2.70 14.64 -2.89
C GLY A 159 -2.62 14.69 -1.35
N GLN A 160 -2.42 13.56 -0.67
CA GLN A 160 -2.27 13.52 0.79
C GLN A 160 -0.82 13.71 1.23
N LEU A 161 0.11 12.98 0.59
CA LEU A 161 1.54 13.01 0.92
C LEU A 161 2.21 14.31 0.47
N ARG A 162 3.02 14.90 1.36
CA ARG A 162 3.87 16.06 1.09
C ARG A 162 5.22 15.66 0.51
N ASN A 163 5.84 14.61 1.06
CA ASN A 163 7.08 14.04 0.53
C ASN A 163 7.15 12.52 0.76
N VAL A 164 7.99 11.88 -0.04
CA VAL A 164 8.44 10.50 0.14
C VAL A 164 9.96 10.51 0.21
N GLU A 165 10.50 10.23 1.40
CA GLU A 165 11.92 10.07 1.62
C GLU A 165 12.36 8.68 1.13
N ILE A 166 13.46 8.58 0.39
CA ILE A 166 14.03 7.30 -0.06
C ILE A 166 15.44 7.11 0.50
N GLU A 167 15.61 6.07 1.32
CA GLU A 167 16.87 5.65 1.91
C GLU A 167 17.33 4.29 1.32
N GLY A 168 18.64 4.07 1.19
CA GLY A 168 19.20 2.81 0.72
C GLY A 168 20.70 2.94 0.41
N ILE A 169 21.38 1.81 0.20
CA ILE A 169 22.85 1.79 0.01
C ILE A 169 23.26 1.88 -1.48
N TRP A 170 22.32 1.61 -2.40
CA TRP A 170 22.50 1.73 -3.85
C TRP A 170 22.94 3.11 -4.37
N PHE A 171 22.83 4.17 -3.57
CA PHE A 171 23.29 5.51 -3.91
C PHE A 171 24.81 5.62 -4.07
N GLU A 172 25.56 4.76 -3.36
CA GLU A 172 27.03 4.85 -3.26
C GLU A 172 27.73 3.70 -3.98
N SER A 173 27.02 2.60 -4.25
CA SER A 173 27.61 1.39 -4.81
C SER A 173 27.57 1.36 -6.34
N GLN A 174 28.75 1.46 -6.95
CA GLN A 174 28.97 1.19 -8.38
C GLN A 174 28.60 -0.25 -8.79
N MET A 175 28.38 -1.16 -7.82
CA MET A 175 28.12 -2.59 -8.07
C MET A 175 26.68 -2.92 -8.42
N VAL A 176 25.73 -1.96 -8.33
CA VAL A 176 24.34 -2.23 -8.70
C VAL A 176 24.20 -2.24 -10.23
N ASN A 177 23.78 -3.39 -10.78
CA ASN A 177 23.46 -3.55 -12.19
C ASN A 177 22.41 -2.51 -12.65
N GLU A 178 22.55 -1.96 -13.86
CA GLU A 178 21.62 -0.97 -14.42
C GLU A 178 20.18 -1.50 -14.47
N LYS A 179 20.00 -2.80 -14.74
CA LYS A 179 18.70 -3.47 -14.64
C LYS A 179 18.08 -3.35 -13.25
N THR A 180 18.88 -3.52 -12.21
CA THR A 180 18.45 -3.42 -10.81
C THR A 180 18.13 -1.97 -10.44
N LYS A 181 18.93 -0.99 -10.90
CA LYS A 181 18.62 0.44 -10.74
C LYS A 181 17.28 0.81 -11.38
N CYS A 182 17.05 0.46 -12.65
CA CYS A 182 15.78 0.72 -13.32
C CYS A 182 14.60 0.03 -12.61
N SER A 183 14.81 -1.19 -12.08
CA SER A 183 13.79 -1.91 -11.30
C SER A 183 13.45 -1.24 -9.96
N ILE A 184 14.38 -0.48 -9.37
CA ILE A 184 14.12 0.36 -8.18
C ILE A 184 13.48 1.70 -8.57
N LEU A 185 13.95 2.34 -9.65
CA LEU A 185 13.54 3.67 -10.10
C LEU A 185 12.15 3.71 -10.74
N PHE A 186 11.80 2.76 -11.62
CA PHE A 186 10.53 2.78 -12.34
C PHE A 186 9.28 2.80 -11.44
N PRO A 187 9.22 2.04 -10.32
CA PRO A 187 8.11 2.17 -9.38
C PRO A 187 8.06 3.54 -8.68
N LEU A 188 9.21 4.16 -8.38
CA LEU A 188 9.28 5.50 -7.81
C LEU A 188 8.80 6.59 -8.81
N CYS A 189 9.00 6.40 -10.11
CA CYS A 189 8.47 7.32 -11.13
C CYS A 189 6.93 7.45 -11.06
N LYS A 190 6.21 6.38 -10.65
CA LYS A 190 4.75 6.37 -10.52
C LYS A 190 4.22 7.16 -9.31
N ILE A 191 5.05 7.40 -8.29
CA ILE A 191 4.68 8.24 -7.15
C ILE A 191 4.81 9.69 -7.60
N LYS A 192 3.70 10.44 -7.77
CA LYS A 192 3.75 11.85 -8.20
C LYS A 192 4.24 12.82 -7.11
N THR A 193 4.12 12.44 -5.83
CA THR A 193 4.61 13.22 -4.68
C THR A 193 6.11 13.53 -4.78
N LYS A 194 6.53 14.67 -4.23
CA LYS A 194 7.95 15.06 -4.13
C LYS A 194 8.77 13.95 -3.47
N LYS A 195 9.78 13.44 -4.19
CA LYS A 195 10.80 12.56 -3.63
C LYS A 195 11.84 13.41 -2.91
N VAL A 196 12.38 12.90 -1.82
CA VAL A 196 13.55 13.44 -1.11
C VAL A 196 14.53 12.29 -0.96
N PHE A 197 15.77 12.47 -1.39
CA PHE A 197 16.81 11.47 -1.17
C PHE A 197 17.60 11.82 0.09
N GLY A 198 18.43 10.90 0.56
CA GLY A 198 19.29 11.16 1.72
C GLY A 198 20.17 12.41 1.52
N PRO A 199 20.62 13.07 2.60
CA PRO A 199 21.21 14.42 2.59
C PRO A 199 22.47 14.62 1.71
N ASN A 200 23.01 13.56 1.13
CA ASN A 200 24.24 13.55 0.35
C ASN A 200 24.03 13.42 -1.16
N ASN A 201 22.80 13.22 -1.70
CA ASN A 201 22.65 12.79 -3.11
C ASN A 201 21.36 13.21 -3.86
N ASP A 202 20.72 14.35 -3.53
CA ASP A 202 19.50 14.78 -4.23
C ASP A 202 19.72 15.02 -5.75
N ASP A 203 20.70 15.85 -6.15
CA ASP A 203 20.93 16.23 -7.56
C ASP A 203 21.28 15.06 -8.50
N GLY A 204 21.97 14.05 -7.97
CA GLY A 204 22.31 12.84 -8.73
C GLY A 204 21.09 11.95 -8.94
N MET A 205 20.30 11.79 -7.89
CA MET A 205 19.10 10.95 -7.89
C MET A 205 17.94 11.55 -8.66
N GLU A 206 17.76 12.87 -8.66
CA GLU A 206 16.74 13.54 -9.48
C GLU A 206 17.05 13.35 -10.98
N ARG A 207 18.33 13.43 -11.38
CA ARG A 207 18.77 13.12 -12.75
C ARG A 207 18.50 11.66 -13.14
N LEU A 208 18.75 10.70 -12.24
CA LEU A 208 18.46 9.28 -12.48
C LEU A 208 16.95 9.00 -12.56
N LEU A 209 16.14 9.61 -11.69
CA LEU A 209 14.67 9.54 -11.81
C LEU A 209 14.16 10.14 -13.11
N LEU A 210 14.70 11.28 -13.54
CA LEU A 210 14.31 11.93 -14.79
C LEU A 210 14.67 11.06 -16.00
N HIS A 211 15.85 10.43 -15.99
CA HIS A 211 16.25 9.45 -17.01
C HIS A 211 15.29 8.25 -17.02
N ALA A 212 15.06 7.62 -15.87
CA ALA A 212 14.17 6.48 -15.72
C ALA A 212 12.72 6.80 -16.14
N SER A 213 12.24 8.02 -15.87
CA SER A 213 10.92 8.49 -16.30
C SER A 213 10.82 8.62 -17.82
N ARG A 214 11.87 9.11 -18.50
CA ARG A 214 11.93 9.17 -19.97
C ARG A 214 11.98 7.78 -20.59
N GLU A 215 12.75 6.87 -20.00
CA GLU A 215 12.84 5.48 -20.44
C GLU A 215 11.49 4.75 -20.29
N LEU A 216 10.78 4.98 -19.17
CA LEU A 216 9.44 4.44 -18.92
C LEU A 216 8.42 4.97 -19.92
N ALA A 217 8.45 6.27 -20.24
CA ALA A 217 7.59 6.88 -21.26
C ALA A 217 7.86 6.26 -22.65
N HIS A 218 9.12 6.18 -23.07
CA HIS A 218 9.51 5.54 -24.34
C HIS A 218 9.07 4.06 -24.40
N LYS A 219 9.20 3.31 -23.30
CA LYS A 219 8.67 1.94 -23.20
C LYS A 219 7.15 1.88 -23.29
N ALA A 220 6.42 2.87 -22.75
CA ALA A 220 4.97 2.95 -22.90
C ALA A 220 4.54 3.20 -24.36
N ASP A 221 5.25 4.07 -25.08
CA ASP A 221 4.94 4.35 -26.48
C ASP A 221 5.26 3.15 -27.38
N LEU A 222 6.38 2.44 -27.13
CA LEU A 222 6.66 1.17 -27.80
C LEU A 222 5.59 0.10 -27.53
N ARG A 223 5.00 0.05 -26.32
CA ARG A 223 3.86 -0.84 -26.01
C ARG A 223 2.64 -0.46 -26.86
N LYS A 224 2.29 0.83 -26.97
CA LYS A 224 1.18 1.32 -27.81
C LYS A 224 1.38 0.96 -29.29
N THR A 225 2.56 1.22 -29.85
CA THR A 225 2.86 0.88 -31.26
C THR A 225 2.75 -0.63 -31.52
N ARG A 226 3.20 -1.48 -30.58
CA ARG A 226 3.08 -2.95 -30.69
C ARG A 226 1.62 -3.42 -30.61
N ALA A 227 0.80 -2.82 -29.75
CA ALA A 227 -0.63 -3.11 -29.66
C ALA A 227 -1.33 -2.81 -30.99
N LEU A 228 -1.17 -1.58 -31.52
CA LEU A 228 -1.73 -1.16 -32.81
C LEU A 228 -1.28 -2.06 -33.98
N LEU A 229 -0.01 -2.45 -34.03
CA LEU A 229 0.49 -3.38 -35.05
C LEU A 229 -0.08 -4.80 -34.92
N THR A 230 -0.51 -5.20 -33.73
CA THR A 230 -1.18 -6.49 -33.50
C THR A 230 -2.64 -6.42 -33.95
N GLU A 231 -3.36 -5.37 -33.54
CA GLU A 231 -4.73 -5.10 -33.98
C GLU A 231 -4.86 -5.00 -35.50
N LEU A 232 -3.92 -4.32 -36.18
CA LEU A 232 -3.88 -4.23 -37.64
C LEU A 232 -3.63 -5.60 -38.32
N LYS A 233 -2.81 -6.47 -37.72
CA LYS A 233 -2.59 -7.83 -38.22
C LYS A 233 -3.84 -8.69 -38.05
N ASP A 234 -4.50 -8.58 -36.91
CA ASP A 234 -5.73 -9.33 -36.61
C ASP A 234 -6.90 -8.86 -37.49
N ALA A 235 -6.97 -7.56 -37.81
CA ALA A 235 -7.91 -7.02 -38.81
C ALA A 235 -7.62 -7.58 -40.22
N ALA A 236 -6.37 -7.51 -40.68
CA ALA A 236 -5.97 -8.02 -41.98
C ALA A 236 -6.16 -9.55 -42.12
N ALA A 237 -6.03 -10.31 -41.03
CA ALA A 237 -6.33 -11.74 -41.00
C ALA A 237 -7.84 -12.02 -41.15
N LYS A 238 -8.70 -11.23 -40.48
CA LYS A 238 -10.17 -11.34 -40.59
C LYS A 238 -10.68 -11.03 -41.99
N ASP A 239 -10.10 -10.07 -42.69
CA ASP A 239 -10.50 -9.74 -44.07
C ASP A 239 -10.13 -10.85 -45.07
N ARG A 240 -9.00 -11.54 -44.87
CA ARG A 240 -8.61 -12.70 -45.70
C ARG A 240 -9.52 -13.91 -45.49
N GLY A 241 -10.06 -14.09 -44.28
CA GLY A 241 -10.97 -15.19 -43.94
C GLY A 241 -12.38 -15.10 -44.55
N LYS A 242 -12.65 -14.10 -45.40
CA LYS A 242 -13.92 -13.94 -46.14
C LYS A 242 -13.81 -14.17 -47.65
N ALA A 243 -12.61 -14.47 -48.17
CA ALA A 243 -12.51 -15.09 -49.49
C ALA A 243 -13.08 -16.51 -49.38
N ASP A 244 -13.87 -16.93 -50.37
CA ASP A 244 -14.59 -18.21 -50.32
C ASP A 244 -13.64 -19.39 -50.02
N PRO A 245 -14.11 -20.42 -49.27
CA PRO A 245 -13.35 -21.65 -49.10
C PRO A 245 -13.24 -22.38 -50.43
N VAL A 246 -12.18 -22.09 -51.18
CA VAL A 246 -11.75 -22.93 -52.29
C VAL A 246 -11.49 -24.32 -51.72
N GLU A 247 -12.12 -25.34 -52.31
CA GLU A 247 -11.95 -26.74 -51.95
C GLU A 247 -10.52 -27.21 -52.30
N GLU A 248 -9.52 -26.84 -51.49
CA GLU A 248 -8.19 -27.42 -51.61
C GLU A 248 -8.20 -28.86 -51.10
N GLY A 249 -7.88 -29.76 -52.02
CA GLY A 249 -7.94 -31.20 -51.85
C GLY A 249 -7.12 -31.70 -50.66
N GLN A 250 -7.76 -32.57 -49.89
CA GLN A 250 -7.24 -33.23 -48.70
C GLN A 250 -6.05 -34.17 -49.00
N GLU A 251 -4.81 -33.67 -48.99
CA GLU A 251 -3.61 -34.50 -48.87
C GLU A 251 -3.07 -34.53 -47.43
N ARG A 252 -3.27 -35.67 -46.75
CA ARG A 252 -2.73 -35.92 -45.41
C ARG A 252 -1.23 -36.21 -45.47
N GLY A 253 -0.41 -35.17 -45.35
CA GLY A 253 1.01 -35.30 -45.02
C GLY A 253 1.22 -35.48 -43.51
N THR A 254 1.33 -36.71 -43.03
CA THR A 254 1.67 -37.01 -41.63
C THR A 254 3.14 -36.66 -41.38
N LEU A 255 3.41 -35.55 -40.67
CA LEU A 255 4.74 -35.23 -40.17
C LEU A 255 4.79 -35.52 -38.66
N GLU A 256 5.70 -36.40 -38.25
CA GLU A 256 5.90 -36.76 -36.85
C GLU A 256 6.67 -35.65 -36.12
N GLU A 257 6.11 -35.11 -35.03
CA GLU A 257 6.87 -34.24 -34.11
C GLU A 257 7.75 -35.08 -33.17
N PRO A 258 9.04 -34.72 -32.97
CA PRO A 258 9.92 -35.44 -32.06
C PRO A 258 9.57 -35.16 -30.59
N VAL A 259 9.31 -36.23 -29.83
CA VAL A 259 9.01 -36.18 -28.40
C VAL A 259 10.27 -35.82 -27.59
N GLU A 260 10.45 -34.54 -27.25
CA GLU A 260 11.48 -34.12 -26.30
C GLU A 260 11.13 -34.55 -24.87
N GLN A 261 11.85 -35.55 -24.36
CA GLN A 261 11.76 -36.00 -22.96
C GLN A 261 12.30 -34.93 -21.99
N ARG A 262 11.40 -34.19 -21.33
CA ARG A 262 11.78 -33.38 -20.15
C ARG A 262 11.92 -34.24 -18.90
N MET A 263 13.16 -34.46 -18.47
CA MET A 263 13.45 -35.01 -17.15
C MET A 263 12.97 -34.09 -16.03
N HIS A 264 12.11 -34.60 -15.15
CA HIS A 264 11.80 -33.98 -13.87
C HIS A 264 12.91 -34.30 -12.86
N GLN A 265 13.68 -33.29 -12.45
CA GLN A 265 14.51 -33.38 -11.23
C GLN A 265 13.72 -32.82 -10.04
N ASN A 266 13.34 -33.70 -9.12
CA ASN A 266 12.81 -33.33 -7.82
C ASN A 266 13.99 -33.02 -6.89
N SER A 267 14.07 -31.77 -6.39
CA SER A 267 14.99 -31.40 -5.30
C SER A 267 14.18 -31.20 -4.03
N ASP A 268 14.02 -32.27 -3.26
CA ASP A 268 13.38 -32.25 -1.95
C ASP A 268 14.36 -31.71 -0.89
N MET A 269 14.02 -30.59 -0.25
CA MET A 269 14.84 -29.94 0.78
C MET A 269 13.96 -29.62 1.98
N GLY A 270 13.89 -30.57 2.92
CA GLY A 270 13.13 -30.44 4.16
C GLY A 270 13.72 -29.39 5.13
N PRO A 271 12.88 -28.70 5.91
CA PRO A 271 13.34 -27.67 6.84
C PRO A 271 13.83 -28.24 8.19
N TYR A 272 15.09 -28.00 8.54
CA TYR A 272 15.60 -28.24 9.89
C TYR A 272 14.95 -27.30 10.91
N ARG A 273 14.25 -27.86 11.90
CA ARG A 273 13.79 -27.11 13.09
C ARG A 273 14.83 -27.21 14.21
N TYR A 274 15.45 -26.09 14.56
CA TYR A 274 16.10 -25.92 15.87
C TYR A 274 15.14 -25.21 16.83
N SER A 275 14.90 -25.81 17.99
CA SER A 275 14.06 -25.26 19.06
C SER A 275 14.92 -25.01 20.32
N PHE A 276 15.00 -23.77 20.75
CA PHE A 276 15.58 -23.39 22.05
C PHE A 276 14.48 -23.20 23.10
N PRO A 277 14.73 -23.54 24.38
CA PRO A 277 13.77 -23.35 25.45
C PRO A 277 13.65 -21.87 25.83
N ILE A 278 12.42 -21.42 26.11
CA ILE A 278 12.13 -20.06 26.57
C ILE A 278 11.99 -20.09 28.11
N THR A 279 12.75 -19.24 28.80
CA THR A 279 12.69 -19.07 30.27
C THR A 279 11.45 -18.27 30.69
N SER A 280 10.98 -18.49 31.93
CA SER A 280 9.59 -18.30 32.36
C SER A 280 9.06 -16.87 32.50
N ASP A 281 9.91 -15.83 32.48
CA ASP A 281 9.51 -14.54 33.03
C ASP A 281 8.82 -13.63 32.00
N ASP A 282 9.04 -13.87 30.70
CA ASP A 282 8.31 -13.24 29.59
C ASP A 282 6.81 -13.62 29.58
N THR A 283 6.42 -14.70 30.29
CA THR A 283 5.05 -15.21 30.34
C THR A 283 4.10 -14.23 31.05
N ILE A 284 4.60 -13.47 32.03
CA ILE A 284 3.79 -12.54 32.84
C ILE A 284 3.43 -11.27 32.03
N LEU A 285 4.33 -10.80 31.15
CA LEU A 285 4.01 -9.76 30.17
C LEU A 285 3.11 -10.29 29.04
N ARG A 286 3.18 -11.59 28.73
CA ARG A 286 2.33 -12.24 27.74
C ARG A 286 0.86 -12.16 28.15
N ASP A 287 0.55 -12.49 29.40
CA ASP A 287 -0.83 -12.53 29.91
C ASP A 287 -1.44 -11.12 30.08
N LEU A 288 -0.63 -10.05 30.13
CA LEU A 288 -1.09 -8.66 30.09
C LEU A 288 -1.31 -8.12 28.66
N CYS A 289 -0.78 -8.78 27.63
CA CYS A 289 -0.96 -8.39 26.23
C CYS A 289 -1.96 -9.27 25.45
N THR A 290 -2.44 -10.39 26.01
CA THR A 290 -3.36 -11.32 25.33
C THR A 290 -4.82 -11.22 25.79
N VAL A 291 -5.33 -10.00 26.01
CA VAL A 291 -6.79 -9.77 26.07
C VAL A 291 -7.30 -9.51 24.66
N ALA A 292 -7.95 -10.51 24.06
CA ALA A 292 -8.47 -10.49 22.68
C ALA A 292 -9.62 -9.48 22.43
N GLY A 293 -9.98 -8.70 23.45
CA GLY A 293 -11.00 -7.63 23.42
C GLY A 293 -10.45 -6.26 23.84
N ILE A 294 -9.12 -6.09 23.89
CA ILE A 294 -8.57 -4.77 23.59
C ILE A 294 -8.82 -4.55 22.10
N GLN A 295 -9.74 -3.62 21.85
CA GLN A 295 -9.57 -2.60 20.84
C GLN A 295 -9.25 -3.11 19.40
N VAL A 296 -10.22 -3.50 18.58
CA VAL A 296 -11.65 -3.17 18.72
C VAL A 296 -11.74 -1.64 18.99
N PHE A 297 -12.73 -1.13 19.72
CA PHE A 297 -12.75 0.28 20.15
C PHE A 297 -12.55 1.29 18.97
N GLU A 298 -12.81 1.03 17.68
CA GLU A 298 -13.54 -0.03 16.92
C GLU A 298 -14.70 -0.80 17.62
N LYS A 299 -15.28 -0.21 18.67
CA LYS A 299 -16.65 0.25 18.62
C LYS A 299 -16.39 1.74 18.36
N GLU A 300 -16.01 2.08 17.12
CA GLU A 300 -15.06 3.15 16.72
C GLU A 300 -15.52 4.57 17.05
N LEU A 301 -15.64 4.87 18.34
CA LEU A 301 -16.57 5.90 18.77
C LEU A 301 -17.94 5.67 18.08
N GLU A 302 -18.33 4.39 17.89
CA GLU A 302 -19.06 3.87 16.69
C GLU A 302 -20.42 4.49 16.41
N GLU A 303 -21.03 5.04 17.44
CA GLU A 303 -22.11 6.00 17.33
C GLU A 303 -21.45 7.32 17.71
N HIS A 304 -20.95 8.05 16.69
CA HIS A 304 -20.04 9.20 16.89
C HIS A 304 -20.83 10.45 17.32
N ILE A 305 -21.67 10.26 18.35
CA ILE A 305 -22.95 10.90 18.65
C ILE A 305 -24.08 10.39 17.74
N GLY A 306 -24.77 9.33 18.15
CA GLY A 306 -26.12 9.05 17.65
C GLY A 306 -27.07 10.20 18.04
N PRO A 307 -28.02 10.62 17.18
CA PRO A 307 -28.86 11.76 17.46
C PRO A 307 -29.75 11.51 18.69
N VAL A 308 -29.95 12.55 19.51
CA VAL A 308 -30.97 12.54 20.57
C VAL A 308 -32.33 12.51 19.89
N SER A 309 -32.89 11.30 19.74
CA SER A 309 -34.18 11.09 19.10
C SER A 309 -35.35 11.45 20.03
N ALA A 310 -35.54 12.75 20.30
CA ALA A 310 -36.85 13.31 20.67
C ALA A 310 -36.89 14.86 20.58
N GLN A 311 -37.90 15.36 19.84
CA GLN A 311 -38.59 16.65 20.03
C GLN A 311 -37.94 18.01 19.64
N SER A 312 -38.22 18.38 18.37
CA SER A 312 -39.05 19.53 17.96
C SER A 312 -38.63 20.99 18.23
N CYS A 313 -38.17 21.64 17.15
CA CYS A 313 -38.59 22.96 16.63
C CYS A 313 -38.08 23.00 15.16
N VAL A 314 -38.85 23.13 14.07
CA VAL A 314 -39.89 24.12 13.73
C VAL A 314 -39.29 25.54 13.72
N ASP A 315 -38.50 25.89 12.69
CA ASP A 315 -38.98 26.48 11.43
C ASP A 315 -37.84 26.82 10.42
N ASP A 316 -38.21 26.77 9.13
CA ASP A 316 -37.71 27.51 7.95
C ASP A 316 -36.26 28.02 7.82
N ALA A 317 -35.56 27.54 6.79
CA ALA A 317 -35.40 28.31 5.54
C ALA A 317 -34.73 27.47 4.42
N ALA A 318 -35.19 27.61 3.19
CA ALA A 318 -34.71 26.84 2.03
C ALA A 318 -33.34 27.30 1.49
N THR A 319 -32.53 26.38 0.95
CA THR A 319 -31.99 26.46 -0.43
C THR A 319 -31.22 25.19 -0.85
N LEU A 320 -31.45 24.78 -2.11
CA LEU A 320 -30.68 23.87 -2.98
C LEU A 320 -30.03 22.61 -2.39
N ALA A 321 -30.62 21.46 -2.74
CA ALA A 321 -29.88 20.25 -3.07
C ALA A 321 -30.47 19.69 -4.38
N ASP A 322 -29.65 19.60 -5.43
CA ASP A 322 -30.03 18.95 -6.69
C ASP A 322 -29.79 17.44 -6.61
N ASP A 323 -30.67 16.67 -7.26
CA ASP A 323 -30.73 15.22 -7.20
C ASP A 323 -29.48 14.51 -7.76
N TRP A 324 -29.06 13.44 -7.06
CA TRP A 324 -28.27 12.36 -7.66
C TRP A 324 -29.03 11.05 -7.49
N GLU A 325 -29.75 10.65 -8.54
CA GLU A 325 -30.56 9.43 -8.53
C GLU A 325 -29.71 8.16 -8.45
N CYS A 326 -30.12 7.24 -7.57
CA CYS A 326 -29.44 5.98 -7.31
C CYS A 326 -29.89 4.90 -8.31
N TYR A 327 -29.12 4.67 -9.38
CA TYR A 327 -29.35 3.55 -10.30
C TYR A 327 -28.69 2.25 -9.81
N SER A 328 -29.46 1.44 -9.07
CA SER A 328 -29.10 0.07 -8.74
C SER A 328 -29.19 -0.84 -9.98
N SER A 329 -28.04 -1.29 -10.51
CA SER A 329 -27.99 -2.25 -11.62
C SER A 329 -27.47 -3.62 -11.15
N ASN A 330 -28.37 -4.60 -11.09
CA ASN A 330 -28.02 -6.01 -10.90
C ASN A 330 -27.38 -6.57 -12.18
N ALA A 331 -26.17 -7.12 -12.09
CA ALA A 331 -25.54 -7.84 -13.19
C ALA A 331 -24.97 -9.19 -12.70
N SER A 332 -25.52 -10.27 -13.24
CA SER A 332 -25.08 -11.65 -12.94
C SER A 332 -23.71 -11.95 -13.52
N THR A 333 -22.83 -12.55 -12.72
CA THR A 333 -21.55 -13.13 -13.20
C THR A 333 -21.75 -14.52 -13.81
N PRO A 334 -21.25 -14.79 -15.03
CA PRO A 334 -21.14 -16.15 -15.54
C PRO A 334 -19.94 -16.88 -14.91
N THR A 335 -20.19 -18.08 -14.40
CA THR A 335 -19.15 -19.04 -14.01
C THR A 335 -18.56 -19.69 -15.26
N ASP A 336 -17.27 -19.46 -15.52
CA ASP A 336 -16.29 -20.49 -15.94
C ASP A 336 -15.01 -19.83 -16.49
N ARG A 337 -13.86 -20.22 -15.93
CA ARG A 337 -12.53 -19.89 -16.47
C ARG A 337 -11.68 -21.16 -16.51
N PRO A 338 -11.11 -21.55 -17.66
CA PRO A 338 -10.23 -22.71 -17.74
C PRO A 338 -8.91 -22.45 -16.99
N PRO A 339 -8.23 -23.51 -16.51
CA PRO A 339 -6.97 -23.37 -15.77
C PRO A 339 -5.86 -22.83 -16.68
N SER A 340 -5.35 -21.63 -16.37
CA SER A 340 -4.27 -21.03 -17.16
C SER A 340 -2.91 -21.66 -16.80
N TYR A 341 -2.30 -22.28 -17.81
CA TYR A 341 -0.98 -22.89 -17.71
C TYR A 341 0.10 -21.80 -17.61
N MET A 342 0.63 -21.57 -16.41
CA MET A 342 1.70 -20.59 -16.20
C MET A 342 3.04 -21.09 -16.75
N SER A 343 3.28 -20.80 -18.02
CA SER A 343 4.60 -20.92 -18.64
C SER A 343 5.62 -20.02 -17.94
N ARG A 344 6.89 -20.43 -17.92
CA ARG A 344 8.00 -19.73 -17.24
C ARG A 344 8.06 -18.26 -17.67
N TRP A 345 7.75 -17.35 -16.77
CA TRP A 345 7.84 -15.91 -17.03
C TRP A 345 9.30 -15.46 -17.16
N SER A 346 9.59 -14.71 -18.23
CA SER A 346 10.82 -13.91 -18.32
C SER A 346 10.86 -12.92 -17.15
N THR A 347 12.04 -12.71 -16.56
CA THR A 347 12.26 -11.73 -15.48
C THR A 347 11.85 -10.30 -15.85
N ASP A 348 11.71 -9.99 -17.14
CA ASP A 348 11.32 -8.65 -17.62
C ASP A 348 9.80 -8.41 -17.56
N SER A 349 8.99 -9.47 -17.38
CA SER A 349 7.52 -9.37 -17.38
C SER A 349 6.93 -8.73 -16.12
N TRP A 350 7.65 -8.69 -15.00
CA TRP A 350 7.08 -8.23 -13.72
C TRP A 350 6.92 -6.71 -13.64
N THR A 351 7.75 -5.94 -14.36
CA THR A 351 7.56 -4.49 -14.51
C THR A 351 6.31 -4.13 -15.32
N ASP A 352 5.83 -5.02 -16.17
CA ASP A 352 4.63 -4.79 -16.99
C ASP A 352 3.35 -4.97 -16.17
N VAL A 353 3.23 -6.04 -15.37
CA VAL A 353 2.03 -6.34 -14.56
C VAL A 353 1.70 -5.20 -13.57
N ALA A 354 2.71 -4.62 -12.94
CA ALA A 354 2.54 -3.48 -12.01
C ALA A 354 2.18 -2.15 -12.71
N SER A 355 2.14 -2.11 -14.05
CA SER A 355 1.78 -0.92 -14.83
C SER A 355 0.29 -0.93 -15.22
N THR A 356 -0.24 -2.08 -15.64
CA THR A 356 -1.66 -2.25 -15.95
C THR A 356 -2.60 -1.96 -14.77
N ILE A 357 -2.16 -2.24 -13.53
CA ILE A 357 -2.96 -2.00 -12.31
C ILE A 357 -3.15 -0.49 -12.00
N ALA A 358 -2.27 0.38 -12.51
CA ALA A 358 -2.39 1.82 -12.31
C ALA A 358 -3.21 2.49 -13.42
N GLU A 359 -2.96 2.12 -14.68
CA GLU A 359 -3.63 2.69 -15.87
C GLU A 359 -5.16 2.41 -15.88
N ALA A 360 -5.63 1.38 -15.17
CA ALA A 360 -7.05 1.03 -15.07
C ALA A 360 -7.93 2.00 -14.22
N TYR A 361 -7.34 3.02 -13.56
CA TYR A 361 -8.07 3.98 -12.72
C TYR A 361 -8.17 5.40 -13.31
N ASP A 362 -7.45 5.72 -14.39
CA ASP A 362 -7.45 7.06 -15.01
C ASP A 362 -8.48 7.19 -16.17
N LEU A 363 -9.12 6.10 -16.60
CA LEU A 363 -10.04 6.11 -17.76
C LEU A 363 -11.48 6.59 -17.46
N ASP A 364 -11.86 6.74 -16.19
CA ASP A 364 -13.24 7.12 -15.80
C ASP A 364 -13.47 8.64 -15.66
N LYS A 365 -12.53 9.50 -16.11
CA LYS A 365 -12.61 10.96 -15.86
C LYS A 365 -12.74 11.89 -17.07
N ASP A 366 -12.50 11.41 -18.29
CA ASP A 366 -12.52 12.26 -19.50
C ASP A 366 -13.86 12.22 -20.26
N GLY A 367 -14.94 11.82 -19.57
CA GLY A 367 -16.22 11.45 -20.19
C GLY A 367 -17.28 12.55 -20.32
N GLU A 368 -17.08 13.80 -19.85
CA GLU A 368 -18.19 14.76 -19.79
C GLU A 368 -17.81 16.26 -19.89
N VAL A 369 -17.24 16.70 -21.03
CA VAL A 369 -17.26 18.12 -21.44
C VAL A 369 -17.54 18.26 -22.94
N ALA A 370 -18.80 18.08 -23.34
CA ALA A 370 -19.30 18.48 -24.67
C ALA A 370 -20.84 18.57 -24.70
N LYS A 371 -21.41 19.68 -24.22
CA LYS A 371 -22.74 20.21 -24.60
C LYS A 371 -22.89 21.67 -24.19
#